data_AF-A0A4Q7VKL7-F1
#
_entry.id   AF-A0A4Q7VKL7-F1
#
_cell.length_a   1.000
_cell.length_b   1.000
_cell.length_c   1.000
_cell.angle_alpha   90.00
_cell.angle_beta   90.00
_cell.angle_gamma   90.00
#
_symmetry.space_group_name_H-M   'P 1'
#
loop_
_entity.id
_entity.type
_entity.pdbx_description
1 polymer ?
#
loop_
_entity_poly.entity_id
_entity_poly.type
_entity_poly.pdbx_seq_one_letter_code
_entity_poly.pdbx_strand_id
1 'polypeptide(L)' 'MKLVNYIKEVYTELTQKVSWPSRSELQSSAIVVMVASAIIAAAIFVMDLGFKNLMDTIYSMFY' A
#
# COMPACT_ATOMS: atom_id res chain seq x y z
N MET A 1 20.37 -11.82 32.82
CA MET A 1 20.83 -10.53 32.27
C MET A 1 21.32 -10.57 30.81
N LYS A 2 21.18 -11.69 30.07
CA LYS A 2 21.59 -11.76 28.66
C LYS A 2 20.54 -11.16 27.70
N LEU A 3 19.25 -11.37 27.99
CA LEU A 3 18.14 -10.90 27.15
C LEU A 3 18.07 -9.36 27.09
N VAL A 4 18.29 -8.68 28.22
CA VAL A 4 18.27 -7.21 28.31
C VAL A 4 19.41 -6.60 27.50
N ASN A 5 20.60 -7.19 27.54
CA ASN A 5 21.73 -6.73 26.73
C ASN A 5 21.52 -7.03 25.24
N TYR A 6 20.93 -8.19 24.89
CA TYR A 6 20.60 -8.54 23.51
C TYR A 6 19.60 -7.56 22.89
N ILE A 7 18.53 -7.19 23.61
CA ILE A 7 17.56 -6.19 23.15
C ILE A 7 18.23 -4.80 23.00
N LYS A 8 19.17 -4.46 23.89
CA LYS A 8 19.95 -3.21 23.80
C LYS A 8 20.89 -3.19 22.59
N GLU A 9 21.57 -4.30 22.30
CA GLU A 9 22.44 -4.42 21.11
C GLU A 9 21.61 -4.36 19.83
N VAL A 10 20.49 -5.09 19.75
CA VAL A 10 19.56 -5.05 18.61
C VAL A 10 18.98 -3.64 18.41
N TYR A 11 18.64 -2.93 19.49
CA TYR A 11 18.17 -1.54 19.39
C TYR A 11 19.26 -0.61 18.88
N THR A 12 20.50 -0.77 19.35
CA THR A 12 21.64 0.03 18.90
C THR A 12 21.96 -0.26 17.44
N GLU A 13 21.87 -1.52 17.00
CA GLU A 13 22.15 -1.94 15.63
C GLU A 13 21.06 -1.50 14.63
N LEU A 14 19.77 -1.61 15.00
CA LEU A 14 18.65 -1.12 14.19
C LEU A 14 18.65 0.40 14.01
N THR A 15 19.21 1.15 14.96
CA THR A 15 19.23 2.61 14.92
C THR A 15 20.51 3.18 14.32
N GLN A 16 21.66 2.51 14.47
CA GLN A 16 22.96 2.97 13.96
C GLN A 16 23.31 2.41 12.57
N LYS A 17 22.74 1.26 12.18
CA LYS A 17 23.09 0.55 10.94
C LYS A 17 22.01 0.56 9.87
N VAL A 18 20.86 1.16 10.17
CA VAL A 18 19.77 1.31 9.20
C VAL A 18 19.39 2.78 9.17
N SER A 19 19.59 3.39 8.01
CA SER A 19 19.17 4.76 7.70
C SER A 19 17.64 4.82 7.69
N TRP A 20 17.02 4.87 8.87
CA TRP A 20 15.62 5.22 8.99
C TRP A 20 15.48 6.66 8.48
N PRO A 21 14.72 6.88 7.40
CA PRO A 21 14.44 8.23 6.94
C PRO A 21 13.72 9.01 8.04
N SER A 22 13.85 10.33 8.03
CA SER A 22 13.15 11.16 8.99
C SER A 22 11.64 10.90 8.93
N ARG A 23 10.91 11.03 10.04
CA ARG A 23 9.44 10.79 10.06
C ARG A 23 8.69 11.59 8.99
N SER A 24 9.24 12.73 8.58
CA SER A 24 8.72 13.57 7.49
C SER A 24 8.86 12.93 6.10
N GLU A 25 9.97 12.26 5.81
CA GLU A 25 10.21 11.60 4.52
C GLU A 25 9.40 10.31 4.37
N LEU A 26 9.19 9.59 5.48
CA LEU A 26 8.29 8.43 5.53
C LEU A 26 6.85 8.82 5.22
N GLN A 27 6.39 9.95 5.76
CA GLN A 27 5.07 10.48 5.45
C GLN A 27 4.97 10.93 3.99
N SER A 28 5.99 11.60 3.45
CA SER A 28 6.03 11.96 2.03
C SER A 28 5.91 10.73 1.12
N SER A 29 6.68 9.67 1.41
CA SER A 29 6.62 8.43 0.65
C SER A 29 5.25 7.74 0.78
N ALA A 30 4.67 7.74 1.97
CA ALA A 30 3.35 7.17 2.22
C ALA A 30 2.23 7.92 1.48
N ILE A 31 2.30 9.25 1.41
CA ILE A 31 1.32 10.07 0.68
C ILE A 31 1.38 9.77 -0.82
N VAL A 32 2.59 9.63 -1.39
CA VAL A 32 2.75 9.27 -2.81
C VAL A 32 2.12 7.91 -3.10
N VAL A 33 2.38 6.91 -2.25
CA VAL A 33 1.80 5.56 -2.40
C VAL A 33 0.27 5.59 -2.24
N MET A 34 -0.25 6.38 -1.31
CA MET A 34 -1.70 6.56 -1.10
C MET A 34 -2.40 7.16 -2.32
N VAL A 35 -1.78 8.13 -2.99
CA VAL A 35 -2.32 8.71 -4.22
C VAL A 35 -2.24 7.70 -5.37
N ALA A 36 -1.13 6.96 -5.49
CA ALA A 36 -1.00 5.92 -6.50
C ALA A 36 -2.05 4.81 -6.33
N SER A 37 -2.33 4.37 -5.11
CA SER A 37 -3.36 3.36 -4.84
C SER A 37 -4.77 3.89 -5.12
N ALA A 38 -5.05 5.16 -4.87
CA ALA A 38 -6.32 5.80 -5.22
C ALA A 38 -6.57 5.80 -6.75
N ILE A 39 -5.52 6.06 -7.55
CA ILE A 39 -5.62 6.01 -9.02
C ILE A 39 -5.91 4.59 -9.49
N ILE A 40 -5.22 3.59 -8.94
CA ILE A 40 -5.45 2.17 -9.27
C ILE A 40 -6.88 1.76 -8.89
N ALA A 41 -7.37 2.18 -7.72
CA ALA A 41 -8.74 1.92 -7.29
C ALA A 41 -9.78 2.52 -8.25
N ALA A 42 -9.55 3.75 -8.73
CA ALA A 42 -10.41 4.38 -9.73
C ALA A 42 -10.41 3.61 -11.07
N ALA A 43 -9.24 3.11 -11.51
CA ALA A 43 -9.16 2.30 -12.72
C ALA A 43 -9.93 0.98 -12.60
N ILE A 44 -9.83 0.29 -11.45
CA ILE A 44 -10.61 -0.92 -11.17
C ILE A 44 -12.11 -0.61 -11.18
N PHE A 45 -12.53 0.51 -10.56
CA PHE A 45 -13.92 0.92 -10.56
C PHE A 45 -14.50 1.13 -11.97
N VAL A 46 -13.72 1.73 -12.88
CA VAL A 46 -14.13 1.88 -14.29
C VAL A 46 -14.25 0.54 -14.98
N MET A 47 -13.32 -0.39 -14.74
CA MET A 47 -13.39 -1.74 -15.29
C MET A 47 -14.64 -2.48 -14.77
N ASP A 48 -14.91 -2.43 -13.47
CA ASP A 48 -16.07 -3.08 -12.86
C ASP A 48 -17.39 -2.55 -13.44
N LEU A 49 -17.51 -1.23 -13.62
CA LEU A 49 -18.67 -0.62 -14.27
C LEU A 49 -18.79 -1.04 -15.74
N GLY A 50 -17.68 -1.06 -16.48
CA GLY A 50 -17.65 -1.49 -17.87
C GLY A 50 -18.13 -2.93 -18.03
N PHE A 51 -17.55 -3.86 -17.25
CA PHE A 51 -17.91 -5.26 -17.28
C PHE A 51 -19.34 -5.52 -16.83
N LYS A 52 -19.82 -4.84 -15.79
CA LYS A 52 -21.21 -4.97 -15.34
C LYS A 52 -22.20 -4.58 -16.45
N ASN A 53 -22.02 -3.40 -17.04
CA ASN A 53 -22.91 -2.93 -18.10
C ASN A 53 -22.83 -3.80 -19.37
N LEU A 54 -21.62 -4.26 -19.73
CA LEU A 54 -21.43 -5.17 -20.86
C LEU A 54 -22.15 -6.49 -20.63
N MET A 55 -21.97 -7.08 -19.44
CA MET A 55 -22.57 -8.36 -19.07
C MET A 55 -24.10 -8.26 -18.99
N ASP A 56 -24.63 -7.20 -18.39
CA ASP A 56 -26.08 -6.95 -18.34
C ASP A 56 -26.67 -6.82 -19.76
N THR A 57 -25.96 -6.13 -20.67
CA THR A 57 -26.39 -5.99 -22.07
C THR A 57 -26.38 -7.34 -22.79
N ILE A 58 -25.31 -8.12 -22.64
CA ILE A 58 -25.19 -9.45 -23.25
C ILE A 58 -26.29 -10.36 -22.73
N TYR A 59 -26.48 -10.45 -21.42
CA TYR A 59 -27.52 -11.31 -20.85
C TYR A 59 -28.93 -10.87 -21.26
N SER A 60 -29.21 -9.57 -21.35
CA SER A 60 -30.52 -9.06 -21.84
C SER A 60 -30.78 -9.33 -23.33
N MET A 61 -29.74 -9.62 -24.11
CA MET A 61 -29.86 -9.91 -25.53
C MET A 61 -30.04 -11.41 -25.80
N PHE A 62 -29.49 -12.27 -24.93
CA PHE A 62 -29.57 -13.72 -25.06
C PHE A 62 -30.74 -14.36 -24.28
N TYR A 63 -31.37 -13.65 -23.33
CA TYR A 63 -32.62 -14.03 -22.65
C TYR A 63 -33.68 -12.95 -22.89
#